data_AF-A0A7J7IY64-F1
#
_entry.id   AF-A0A7J7IY64-F1
#
_cell.length_a   1.000
_cell.length_b   1.000
_cell.length_c   1.000
_cell.angle_alpha   90.00
_cell.angle_beta   90.00
_cell.angle_gamma   90.00
#
_symmetry.space_group_name_H-M   'P 1'
#
loop_
_entity.id
_entity.type
_entity.pdbx_description
1 polymer ?
#
loop_
_entity_poly.entity_id
_entity_poly.type
_entity_poly.pdbx_seq_one_letter_code
_entity_poly.pdbx_strand_id
1 'polypeptide(L)'
;MQTLEVRTQIHAPIETRLYKFEFVDRFEEFELEAGVNQGCQYDYVAVYDGDVISNSSLIGKYCGSALPSQIRTVSNKMTVVFKTDASVTKGGFRALYTETYGPAQGVVDKSTLQLVLSV
;
A
#
# COMPACT_ATOMS: atom_id res chain seq x y z
N MET A 1 11.33 21.24 -2.47
CA MET A 1 11.32 20.10 -1.53
C MET A 1 11.63 18.85 -2.32
N GLN A 2 12.32 17.88 -1.72
CA GLN A 2 12.88 16.73 -2.43
C GLN A 2 11.79 15.68 -2.66
N THR A 3 11.73 15.11 -3.86
CA THR A 3 10.95 13.89 -4.15
C THR A 3 11.25 12.84 -3.08
N LEU A 4 10.24 12.43 -2.32
CA LEU A 4 10.37 11.38 -1.32
C LEU A 4 9.96 10.05 -1.95
N GLU A 5 10.77 9.01 -1.75
CA GLU A 5 10.39 7.64 -2.10
C GLU A 5 10.64 6.75 -0.88
N VAL A 6 9.55 6.26 -0.27
CA VAL A 6 9.59 5.33 0.84
C VAL A 6 9.21 3.96 0.32
N ARG A 7 10.01 2.95 0.66
CA ARG A 7 9.74 1.55 0.33
C ARG A 7 9.59 0.77 1.63
N THR A 8 8.47 0.07 1.76
CA THR A 8 8.21 -0.82 2.89
C THR A 8 8.00 -2.22 2.38
N GLN A 9 8.83 -3.15 2.86
CA GLN A 9 8.66 -4.58 2.63
C GLN A 9 7.91 -5.17 3.81
N ILE A 10 6.83 -5.89 3.53
CA ILE A 10 6.06 -6.66 4.50
C ILE A 10 6.33 -8.13 4.22
N HIS A 11 6.81 -8.86 5.23
CA HIS A 11 7.07 -10.29 5.16
C HIS A 11 6.24 -11.01 6.22
N ALA A 12 5.28 -11.80 5.75
CA ALA A 12 4.60 -12.77 6.59
C ALA A 12 5.48 -14.05 6.72
N PRO A 13 5.38 -14.79 7.84
CA PRO A 13 6.01 -16.10 8.00
C PRO A 13 5.80 -17.03 6.79
N ILE A 14 6.74 -17.95 6.53
CA ILE A 14 6.73 -18.82 5.33
C ILE A 14 5.47 -19.70 5.26
N GLU A 15 4.91 -20.09 6.41
CA GLU A 15 3.70 -20.91 6.50
C GLU A 15 2.40 -20.08 6.47
N THR A 16 2.51 -18.76 6.38
CA THR A 16 1.36 -17.85 6.27
C THR A 16 1.40 -17.10 4.95
N ARG A 17 0.34 -16.34 4.69
CA ARG A 17 0.27 -15.41 3.57
C ARG A 17 -0.35 -14.10 4.00
N LEU A 18 -0.02 -13.04 3.28
CA LEU A 18 -0.76 -11.79 3.35
C LEU A 18 -2.11 -12.03 2.67
N TYR A 19 -3.18 -12.03 3.44
CA TYR A 19 -4.52 -12.35 2.94
C TYR A 19 -5.27 -11.13 2.41
N LYS A 20 -5.06 -10.02 3.08
CA LYS A 20 -5.82 -8.79 2.90
C LYS A 20 -4.90 -7.62 3.15
N PHE A 21 -4.90 -6.67 2.23
CA PHE A 21 -4.37 -5.33 2.42
C PHE A 21 -5.48 -4.33 2.07
N GLU A 22 -5.76 -3.41 2.96
CA GLU A 22 -6.84 -2.44 2.79
C GLU A 22 -6.41 -1.06 3.24
N PHE A 23 -6.70 -0.05 2.41
CA PHE A 23 -6.59 1.33 2.82
C PHE A 23 -7.71 1.64 3.82
N VAL A 24 -7.37 2.40 4.86
CA VAL A 24 -8.32 2.76 5.92
C VAL A 24 -8.82 4.16 5.66
N ASP A 25 -10.15 4.31 5.62
CA ASP A 25 -10.81 5.60 5.63
C ASP A 25 -11.29 5.91 7.06
N ARG A 26 -10.36 6.39 7.90
CA ARG A 26 -10.73 7.09 9.14
C ARG A 26 -10.33 8.53 8.96
N PHE A 27 -11.28 9.46 9.05
CA PHE A 27 -11.01 10.90 8.91
C PHE A 27 -10.33 11.30 7.59
N GLU A 28 -10.74 10.75 6.45
CA GLU A 28 -10.20 11.10 5.12
C GLU A 28 -8.69 10.80 4.99
N GLU A 29 -8.21 9.76 5.68
CA GLU A 29 -6.78 9.45 5.74
C GLU A 29 -6.17 8.96 4.42
N PHE A 30 -6.95 8.72 3.35
CA PHE A 30 -6.42 8.49 1.99
C PHE A 30 -6.55 9.75 1.15
N GLU A 31 -5.51 10.58 1.14
CA GLU A 31 -5.44 11.77 0.32
C GLU A 31 -4.05 11.93 -0.27
N LEU A 32 -3.97 11.79 -1.58
CA LEU A 32 -2.77 12.01 -2.38
C LEU A 32 -3.06 12.99 -3.51
N GLU A 33 -2.04 13.66 -4.03
CA GLU A 33 -2.20 14.47 -5.24
C GLU A 33 -2.71 13.61 -6.41
N ALA A 34 -3.79 14.06 -7.06
CA ALA A 34 -4.40 13.33 -8.15
C ALA A 34 -3.66 13.57 -9.48
N GLY A 35 -3.39 12.51 -10.22
CA GLY A 35 -2.83 12.60 -11.57
C GLY A 35 -3.86 13.01 -12.64
N VAL A 36 -3.36 13.54 -13.75
CA VAL A 36 -4.11 13.76 -15.00
C VAL A 36 -4.57 12.42 -15.59
N ASN A 37 -5.83 12.34 -16.05
CA ASN A 37 -6.41 11.14 -16.68
C ASN A 37 -6.22 9.86 -15.85
N GLN A 38 -6.25 9.96 -14.52
CA GLN A 38 -6.05 8.84 -13.58
C GLN A 38 -4.63 8.21 -13.63
N GLY A 39 -3.62 8.94 -14.14
CA GLY A 39 -2.26 8.43 -14.33
C GLY A 39 -1.34 8.36 -13.09
N CYS A 40 -1.77 8.92 -11.96
CA CYS A 40 -1.01 8.96 -10.69
C CYS A 40 0.48 9.30 -10.85
N GLN A 41 0.81 10.28 -11.68
CA GLN A 41 2.19 10.68 -12.00
C GLN A 41 2.86 11.57 -10.94
N TYR A 42 2.06 12.19 -10.06
CA TYR A 42 2.53 13.03 -8.96
C TYR A 42 2.74 12.14 -7.73
N ASP A 43 1.92 12.31 -6.69
CA ASP A 43 1.92 11.45 -5.52
C ASP A 43 1.19 10.13 -5.78
N TYR A 44 1.79 9.01 -5.35
CA TYR A 44 1.14 7.71 -5.45
C TYR A 44 1.67 6.69 -4.45
N VAL A 45 0.81 5.71 -4.17
CA VAL A 45 1.19 4.44 -3.55
C VAL A 45 1.07 3.31 -4.58
N ALA A 46 2.13 2.54 -4.74
CA ALA A 46 2.17 1.34 -5.58
C ALA A 46 2.36 0.10 -4.70
N VAL A 47 1.57 -0.94 -4.98
CA VAL A 47 1.58 -2.19 -4.19
C VAL A 47 2.01 -3.34 -5.10
N TYR A 48 3.04 -4.08 -4.69
CA TYR A 48 3.61 -5.21 -5.42
C TYR A 48 3.45 -6.51 -4.62
N ASP A 49 3.08 -7.59 -5.31
CA ASP A 49 2.97 -8.94 -4.75
C ASP A 49 4.35 -9.65 -4.76
N GLY A 50 5.25 -9.20 -3.88
CA GLY A 50 6.60 -9.73 -3.71
C GLY A 50 7.59 -8.73 -3.08
N ASP A 51 8.82 -9.16 -2.81
CA ASP A 51 9.88 -8.36 -2.16
C ASP A 51 10.73 -7.57 -3.15
N VAL A 52 11.00 -8.13 -4.33
CA VAL A 52 11.84 -7.56 -5.38
C VAL A 52 10.95 -7.02 -6.49
N ILE A 53 10.81 -5.69 -6.55
CA ILE A 53 9.93 -4.98 -7.49
C ILE A 53 10.14 -5.42 -8.95
N SER A 54 11.38 -5.64 -9.39
CA SER A 54 11.69 -6.03 -10.78
C SER A 54 11.12 -7.41 -11.17
N ASN A 55 10.84 -8.26 -10.18
CA ASN A 55 10.38 -9.63 -10.36
C ASN A 55 8.99 -9.86 -9.75
N SER A 56 8.35 -8.81 -9.22
CA SER A 56 7.05 -8.88 -8.55
C SER A 56 5.95 -8.30 -9.41
N SER A 57 4.73 -8.83 -9.30
CA SER A 57 3.58 -8.30 -10.03
C SER A 57 3.08 -7.01 -9.38
N LEU A 58 2.89 -5.95 -10.17
CA LEU A 58 2.22 -4.73 -9.72
C LEU A 58 0.72 -5.02 -9.58
N ILE A 59 0.20 -4.91 -8.35
CA ILE A 59 -1.23 -5.07 -8.07
C ILE A 59 -1.99 -3.81 -8.50
N GLY A 60 -1.42 -2.64 -8.17
CA GLY A 60 -2.01 -1.37 -8.52
C GLY A 60 -1.21 -0.19 -8.05
N LYS A 61 -1.53 0.96 -8.65
CA LYS A 61 -0.98 2.27 -8.37
C LYS A 61 -2.15 3.21 -8.09
N TYR A 62 -2.12 3.88 -6.94
CA TYR A 62 -3.27 4.62 -6.42
C TYR A 62 -2.87 6.04 -5.99
N CYS A 63 -3.77 6.99 -6.23
CA CYS A 63 -3.63 8.41 -5.90
C CYS A 63 -5.01 9.08 -5.80
N GLY A 64 -5.05 10.37 -5.49
CA GLY A 64 -6.29 11.10 -5.26
C GLY A 64 -6.91 10.79 -3.89
N SER A 65 -8.23 10.95 -3.79
CA SER A 65 -9.00 10.75 -2.55
C SER A 65 -10.00 9.58 -2.63
N ALA A 66 -10.07 8.89 -3.77
CA ALA A 66 -10.93 7.71 -3.90
C ALA A 66 -10.25 6.52 -3.23
N LEU A 67 -10.88 5.99 -2.17
CA LEU A 67 -10.37 4.84 -1.44
C LEU A 67 -10.26 3.61 -2.37
N PRO A 68 -9.07 3.01 -2.54
CA PRO A 68 -8.93 1.83 -3.39
C PRO A 68 -9.65 0.60 -2.82
N SER A 69 -10.10 -0.29 -3.70
CA SER A 69 -10.66 -1.58 -3.30
C SER A 69 -9.63 -2.42 -2.55
N GLN A 70 -10.12 -3.31 -1.67
CA GLN A 70 -9.29 -4.28 -0.97
C GLN A 70 -8.37 -5.04 -1.93
N ILE A 71 -7.11 -5.15 -1.55
CA ILE A 71 -6.07 -5.91 -2.24
C ILE A 71 -5.94 -7.31 -1.63
N ARG A 72 -5.79 -8.31 -2.49
CA ARG A 72 -5.44 -9.68 -2.12
C ARG A 72 -4.11 -10.04 -2.76
N THR A 73 -3.18 -10.53 -1.95
CA THR A 73 -1.89 -11.05 -2.38
C THR A 73 -1.89 -12.56 -2.43
N VAL A 74 -1.05 -13.11 -3.30
CA VAL A 74 -0.81 -14.55 -3.41
C VAL A 74 0.46 -14.93 -2.64
N SER A 75 1.42 -14.00 -2.56
CA SER A 75 2.68 -14.19 -1.85
C SER A 75 2.55 -13.97 -0.34
N ASN A 76 3.53 -14.50 0.40
CA ASN A 76 3.76 -14.13 1.80
C ASN A 76 4.61 -12.85 1.93
N LYS A 77 5.01 -12.24 0.81
CA LYS A 77 5.78 -11.00 0.76
C LYS A 77 5.05 -9.94 -0.06
N MET A 78 5.11 -8.69 0.38
CA MET A 78 4.57 -7.54 -0.33
C MET A 78 5.56 -6.38 -0.24
N THR A 79 5.61 -5.55 -1.27
CA THR A 79 6.32 -4.27 -1.25
C THR A 79 5.34 -3.14 -1.51
N VAL A 80 5.29 -2.18 -0.58
CA VAL A 80 4.54 -0.93 -0.72
C VAL A 80 5.55 0.18 -1.01
N VAL A 81 5.36 0.88 -2.14
CA VAL A 81 6.18 2.02 -2.54
C VAL A 81 5.31 3.26 -2.48
N PHE A 82 5.70 4.22 -1.66
CA PHE A 82 5.09 5.53 -1.63
C PHE A 82 6.04 6.56 -2.23
N LYS A 83 5.57 7.32 -3.21
CA LYS A 83 6.36 8.32 -3.92
C LYS A 83 5.62 9.64 -3.98
N THR A 84 6.33 10.73 -3.74
CA THR A 84 5.83 12.10 -3.90
C THR A 84 6.69 12.93 -4.82
N ASP A 85 6.13 14.01 -5.36
CA ASP A 85 6.91 15.01 -6.09
C ASP A 85 7.30 16.23 -5.21
N ALA A 86 7.72 17.33 -5.82
CA ALA A 86 8.20 18.51 -5.12
C ALA A 86 7.11 19.52 -4.74
N SER A 87 5.86 19.24 -5.11
CA SER A 87 4.68 20.12 -4.99
C SER A 87 3.50 19.42 -4.31
N VAL A 88 2.44 20.19 -4.05
CA VAL A 88 1.12 19.78 -3.51
C VAL A 88 1.16 18.63 -2.48
N THR A 89 1.30 18.99 -1.20
CA THR A 89 1.24 18.01 -0.11
C THR A 89 -0.20 17.73 0.34
N LYS A 90 -0.50 16.46 0.64
CA LYS A 90 -1.80 15.97 1.12
C LYS A 90 -1.66 15.09 2.37
N GLY A 91 -2.77 14.55 2.88
CA GLY A 91 -2.82 13.81 4.15
C GLY A 91 -2.05 12.47 4.16
N GLY A 92 -1.79 11.87 3.01
CA GLY A 92 -1.09 10.58 2.90
C GLY A 92 -2.05 9.40 2.88
N PHE A 93 -1.65 8.27 3.49
CA PHE A 93 -2.49 7.08 3.62
C PHE A 93 -2.23 6.26 4.89
N ARG A 94 -3.22 5.47 5.29
CA ARG A 94 -3.05 4.37 6.24
C ARG A 94 -3.57 3.09 5.65
N ALA A 95 -2.93 1.99 5.99
CA ALA A 95 -3.33 0.68 5.53
C ALA A 95 -3.26 -0.36 6.65
N LEU A 96 -4.11 -1.38 6.54
CA LEU A 96 -4.09 -2.56 7.40
C LEU A 96 -3.70 -3.75 6.54
N TYR A 97 -2.89 -4.64 7.09
CA TYR A 97 -2.65 -5.94 6.49
C TYR A 97 -3.00 -7.05 7.46
N THR A 98 -3.52 -8.15 6.91
CA THR A 98 -3.94 -9.31 7.67
C THR A 98 -3.22 -10.55 7.17
N GLU A 99 -2.67 -11.31 8.09
CA GLU A 99 -2.00 -12.57 7.82
C GLU A 99 -2.92 -13.77 8.09
N THR A 100 -2.75 -14.85 7.34
CA THR A 100 -3.52 -16.09 7.50
C THR A 100 -2.65 -17.31 7.23
N TYR A 101 -2.87 -18.44 7.91
CA TYR A 101 -2.30 -19.73 7.51
C TYR A 101 -2.96 -20.27 6.22
N GLY A 102 -4.17 -19.79 5.90
CA GLY A 102 -4.92 -20.20 4.71
C GLY A 102 -6.39 -19.79 4.83
N PRO A 103 -7.15 -19.72 3.72
CA PRO A 103 -8.51 -19.20 3.74
C PRO A 103 -9.45 -20.05 4.60
N ALA A 104 -9.12 -21.34 4.79
CA ALA A 104 -9.85 -22.28 5.62
C ALA A 104 -9.33 -22.37 7.07
N GLN A 105 -8.16 -21.80 7.37
CA GLN A 105 -7.45 -21.98 8.64
C GLN A 105 -7.52 -20.74 9.57
N GLY A 106 -8.15 -19.65 9.11
CA GLY A 106 -8.43 -18.46 9.92
C GLY A 106 -7.34 -17.39 9.88
N VAL A 107 -7.66 -16.22 10.45
CA VAL A 107 -6.74 -15.08 10.54
C VAL A 107 -5.72 -15.34 11.65
N VAL A 108 -4.44 -15.12 11.36
CA VAL A 108 -3.33 -15.33 12.31
C VAL A 108 -3.04 -14.06 13.08
N ASP A 109 -2.91 -12.94 12.37
CA ASP A 109 -2.66 -11.65 12.97
C ASP A 109 -3.22 -10.52 12.09
N LYS A 110 -3.55 -9.39 12.72
CA LYS A 110 -3.91 -8.14 12.07
C LYS A 110 -2.93 -7.07 12.49
N SER A 111 -2.08 -6.67 11.55
CA SER A 111 -1.06 -5.66 11.78
C SER A 111 -1.36 -4.38 10.98
N THR A 112 -0.99 -3.23 11.54
CA THR A 112 -1.25 -1.92 10.92
C THR A 112 0.01 -1.40 10.26
N LEU A 113 -0.05 -1.07 8.97
CA LEU A 113 0.97 -0.28 8.29
C LEU A 113 0.49 1.16 8.16
N GLN A 114 1.10 2.04 8.94
CA GLN A 114 0.84 3.46 8.87
C GLN A 114 2.01 4.15 8.14
N LEU A 115 1.74 4.63 6.93
CA LEU A 115 2.68 5.44 6.15
C LEU A 115 2.05 6.82 5.96
N VAL A 116 2.12 7.63 7.01
CA VAL A 116 1.66 9.03 6.95
C VAL A 116 2.71 9.84 6.22
N LEU A 117 2.26 10.78 5.38
CA LEU A 117 3.06 11.96 5.10
C LEU A 117 3.16 12.77 6.39
N SER A 118 4.23 12.57 7.16
CA SER A 118 4.64 13.60 8.11
C SER A 118 5.22 14.75 7.27
N VAL A 119 4.49 15.85 7.19
CA VAL A 119 5.16 17.16 7.17
C VAL A 119 5.81 17.39 8.52
#